data_AF-A0A7J2JNY4-F1
#
_entry.id   AF-A0A7J2JNY4-F1
#
_cell.length_a   1.000
_cell.length_b   1.000
_cell.length_c   1.000
_cell.angle_alpha   90.00
_cell.angle_beta   90.00
_cell.angle_gamma   90.00
#
_symmetry.space_group_name_H-M   'P 1'
#
loop_
_entity.id
_entity.type
_entity.pdbx_description
1 polymer ?
#
loop_
_entity_poly.entity_id
_entity_poly.type
_entity_poly.pdbx_seq_one_letter_code
_entity_poly.pdbx_strand_id
1 'polypeptide(L)' 'RGQTTVGTYICVNHRAPAPVGAKVRVETELVEVDRRKLVFRVSVYWGEKLLGDGEHHRFVVNEEKFAAKLKEEFG' A
#
# COMPACT_ATOMS: atom_id res chain seq x y z
N ARG A 1 1.66 18.74 8.19
CA ARG A 1 0.62 18.90 7.15
C ARG A 1 1.32 19.34 5.86
N GLY A 2 0.91 18.86 4.68
CA GLY A 2 1.64 19.06 3.40
C GLY A 2 2.54 17.88 2.97
N GLN A 3 2.40 16.73 3.61
CA GLN A 3 3.04 15.47 3.22
C GLN A 3 1.97 14.42 2.96
N THR A 4 2.18 13.59 1.95
CA THR A 4 1.39 12.41 1.63
C THR A 4 2.32 11.22 1.38
N THR A 5 1.79 10.05 1.02
CA THR A 5 2.60 8.90 0.62
C THR A 5 2.19 8.34 -0.72
N VAL A 6 3.15 7.91 -1.52
CA VAL A 6 2.93 7.20 -2.78
C VAL A 6 3.39 5.75 -2.64
N GLY A 7 2.67 4.81 -3.26
CA GLY A 7 3.10 3.43 -3.38
C GLY A 7 4.24 3.33 -4.38
N THR A 8 5.32 2.64 -4.02
CA THR A 8 6.52 2.50 -4.86
C THR A 8 6.85 1.06 -5.21
N TYR A 9 6.37 0.11 -4.41
CA TYR A 9 6.52 -1.31 -4.65
C TYR A 9 5.37 -2.07 -3.99
N ILE A 10 4.90 -3.13 -4.66
CA ILE A 10 3.93 -4.08 -4.14
C ILE A 10 4.37 -5.48 -4.54
N CYS A 11 4.42 -6.39 -3.58
CA CYS A 11 4.62 -7.82 -3.84
C CYS A 11 3.67 -8.60 -2.96
N VAL A 12 2.79 -9.39 -3.58
CA VAL A 12 1.76 -10.12 -2.87
C VAL A 12 1.64 -11.54 -3.40
N ASN A 13 1.35 -12.45 -2.49
CA ASN A 13 0.95 -13.81 -2.78
C ASN A 13 -0.58 -13.87 -2.76
N HIS A 14 -1.21 -14.26 -3.87
CA HIS A 14 -2.62 -14.60 -3.89
C HIS A 14 -2.77 -16.08 -3.50
N ARG A 15 -3.17 -16.34 -2.26
CA ARG A 15 -3.22 -17.68 -1.67
C ARG A 15 -4.55 -18.39 -1.91
N ALA A 16 -5.66 -17.65 -1.92
CA ALA A 16 -6.98 -18.21 -2.13
C ALA A 16 -7.98 -17.17 -2.66
N PRO A 17 -8.99 -17.59 -3.44
CA PRO A 17 -10.02 -16.70 -3.94
C PRO A 17 -11.03 -16.31 -2.85
N ALA A 18 -11.70 -15.18 -3.05
CA ALA A 18 -12.89 -14.76 -2.32
C ALA A 18 -14.13 -14.73 -3.24
N PRO A 19 -15.33 -15.04 -2.72
CA PRO A 19 -16.58 -14.85 -3.48
C PRO A 19 -16.83 -13.37 -3.83
N VAL A 20 -17.55 -13.15 -4.93
CA VAL A 20 -18.01 -11.81 -5.31
C VAL A 20 -18.92 -11.25 -4.22
N GLY A 21 -18.68 -10.01 -3.82
CA GLY A 21 -19.43 -9.34 -2.74
C GLY A 21 -18.99 -9.72 -1.31
N ALA A 22 -17.99 -10.59 -1.15
CA ALA A 22 -17.48 -10.93 0.16
C ALA A 22 -16.83 -9.72 0.86
N LYS A 23 -17.10 -9.56 2.16
CA LYS A 23 -16.39 -8.59 3.00
C LYS A 23 -15.05 -9.20 3.42
N VAL A 24 -13.96 -8.58 3.02
CA VAL A 24 -12.60 -8.97 3.42
C VAL A 24 -12.07 -8.07 4.53
N ARG A 25 -11.27 -8.62 5.44
CA ARG A 25 -10.50 -7.89 6.44
C ARG A 25 -9.06 -7.77 5.95
N VAL A 26 -8.57 -6.54 5.83
CA VAL A 26 -7.18 -6.25 5.50
C VAL A 26 -6.49 -5.76 6.74
N GLU A 27 -5.36 -6.37 7.07
CA GLU A 27 -4.50 -5.98 8.18
C GLU A 27 -3.16 -5.53 7.62
N THR A 28 -2.64 -4.44 8.20
CA THR A 28 -1.35 -3.89 7.82
C THR A 28 -0.53 -3.58 9.07
N GLU A 29 0.76 -3.86 8.99
CA GLU A 29 1.73 -3.60 10.04
C GLU A 29 2.90 -2.85 9.43
N LEU A 30 3.27 -1.70 10.01
CA LEU A 30 4.47 -0.97 9.62
C LEU A 30 5.69 -1.71 10.20
N VAL A 31 6.48 -2.33 9.34
CA VAL A 31 7.60 -3.20 9.76
C VAL A 31 8.97 -2.54 9.56
N GLU A 32 9.06 -1.48 8.75
CA GLU A 32 10.31 -0.73 8.54
C GLU A 32 10.04 0.76 8.29
N VAL A 33 10.90 1.62 8.84
CA VAL A 33 11.01 3.03 8.51
C VAL A 33 12.48 3.36 8.19
N ASP A 34 12.78 3.64 6.91
CA ASP A 34 14.07 4.19 6.47
C ASP A 34 13.86 5.58 5.85
N ARG A 35 14.14 6.63 6.63
CA ARG A 35 13.99 8.04 6.24
C ARG A 35 12.57 8.36 5.76
N ARG A 36 12.34 8.28 4.44
CA ARG A 36 11.05 8.53 3.80
C ARG A 36 10.38 7.25 3.29
N LYS A 37 11.07 6.11 3.30
CA LYS A 37 10.55 4.79 2.96
C LYS A 37 9.86 4.17 4.17
N LEU A 38 8.68 3.62 3.92
CA LEU A 38 7.86 2.87 4.85
C LEU A 38 7.57 1.50 4.24
N VAL A 39 7.85 0.42 4.95
CA VAL A 39 7.49 -0.95 4.50
C VAL A 39 6.34 -1.45 5.36
N PHE A 40 5.25 -1.84 4.71
CA PHE A 40 4.10 -2.44 5.37
C PHE A 40 4.02 -3.92 5.02
N ARG A 41 3.91 -4.78 6.03
CA ARG A 41 3.44 -6.16 5.84
C ARG A 41 1.91 -6.12 5.78
N VAL A 42 1.33 -6.82 4.81
CA VAL A 42 -0.10 -6.83 4.54
C VAL A 42 -0.62 -8.26 4.62
N SER A 43 -1.81 -8.45 5.18
CA SER A 43 -2.53 -9.73 5.14
C SER A 43 -4.02 -9.49 4.91
N VAL A 44 -4.64 -10.34 4.10
CA VAL A 44 -6.03 -10.22 3.69
C VAL A 44 -6.77 -11.51 4.03
N TYR A 45 -7.91 -11.37 4.70
CA TYR A 45 -8.71 -12.49 5.17
C TYR A 45 -10.17 -12.39 4.74
N TRP A 46 -10.82 -13.53 4.53
CA TRP A 46 -12.27 -13.66 4.52
C TRP A 46 -12.69 -14.62 5.63
N GLY A 47 -13.32 -14.09 6.68
CA GLY A 47 -13.45 -14.79 7.96
C GLY A 47 -12.07 -15.04 8.58
N GLU A 48 -11.75 -16.30 8.82
CA GLU A 48 -10.44 -16.77 9.31
C GLU A 48 -9.49 -17.22 8.18
N LYS A 49 -9.99 -17.31 6.94
CA LYS A 49 -9.20 -17.80 5.80
C LYS A 49 -8.29 -16.71 5.25
N LEU A 50 -6.98 -16.96 5.23
CA LEU A 50 -6.00 -16.11 4.53
C LEU A 50 -6.20 -16.20 3.02
N LEU A 51 -6.45 -15.05 2.39
CA LEU A 51 -6.60 -14.91 0.94
C LEU A 51 -5.31 -14.45 0.28
N GLY A 52 -4.53 -13.64 0.97
CA GLY A 52 -3.25 -13.16 0.47
C GLY A 52 -2.44 -12.44 1.52
N ASP A 53 -1.14 -12.36 1.26
CA ASP A 53 -0.13 -11.76 2.12
C ASP A 53 0.96 -11.12 1.28
N GLY A 54 1.71 -10.19 1.83
CA GLY A 54 2.86 -9.60 1.15
C GLY A 54 3.32 -8.29 1.74
N GLU A 55 4.01 -7.50 0.91
CA GLU A 55 4.58 -6.22 1.29
C GLU A 55 4.10 -5.08 0.38
N HIS A 56 3.87 -3.92 0.99
CA HIS A 56 3.60 -2.65 0.31
C HIS A 56 4.59 -1.60 0.79
N HIS A 57 5.41 -1.09 -0.11
CA HIS A 57 6.38 -0.05 0.21
C HIS A 57 5.82 1.30 -0.21
N ARG A 58 5.81 2.24 0.73
CA ARG A 58 5.34 3.60 0.51
C ARG A 58 6.46 4.59 0.75
N PHE A 59 6.43 5.71 0.04
CA PHE A 59 7.39 6.79 0.21
C PHE A 59 6.68 8.08 0.58
N VAL A 60 7.16 8.76 1.63
CA VAL A 60 6.65 10.06 2.06
C VAL A 60 7.12 11.13 1.09
N VAL A 61 6.18 11.89 0.54
CA VAL A 61 6.43 12.97 -0.43
C VAL A 61 5.75 14.26 0.01
N ASN A 62 6.29 15.40 -0.44
CA ASN A 62 5.59 16.68 -0.31
C ASN A 62 4.51 16.77 -1.39
N GLU A 63 3.28 17.08 -0.96
CA GLU A 63 2.09 17.06 -1.80
C GLU A 63 2.16 18.07 -2.95
N GLU A 64 2.51 19.33 -2.65
CA GLU A 64 2.57 20.42 -3.63
C GLU A 64 3.66 20.17 -4.68
N LYS A 65 4.87 19.78 -4.25
CA LYS A 65 5.97 19.45 -5.17
C LYS A 65 5.63 18.27 -6.07
N PHE A 66 4.94 17.25 -5.53
CA PHE A 66 4.51 16.10 -6.31
C PHE A 66 3.47 16.50 -7.37
N ALA A 67 2.45 17.29 -6.99
CA ALA A 67 1.43 17.78 -7.90
C ALA A 67 2.01 18.70 -9.00
N ALA A 68 2.95 19.59 -8.66
CA ALA A 68 3.63 20.44 -9.62
C ALA A 68 4.40 19.61 -10.67
N LYS A 69 5.12 18.57 -10.22
CA LYS A 69 5.87 17.68 -11.12
C LYS A 69 4.93 16.91 -12.07
N LEU A 70 3.79 16.42 -11.58
CA LEU A 70 2.80 15.75 -12.44
C LEU A 70 2.27 16.68 -13.54
N LYS A 71 2.03 17.95 -13.21
CA LYS A 71 1.56 18.94 -14.17
C LYS A 71 2.64 19.27 -15.23
N GLU A 72 3.92 19.29 -14.85
CA GLU A 72 5.02 19.51 -15.80
C GLU A 72 5.21 18.31 -16.75
N GLU A 73 5.07 17.09 -16.24
CA GLU A 73 5.34 15.86 -17.00
C GLU A 73 4.16 15.46 -17.90
N PHE A 74 2.93 15.76 -17.51
CA PHE A 74 1.70 15.27 -18.18
C PHE A 74 0.64 16.33 -18.46
N GLY A 75 0.85 17.60 -18.10
CA GLY A 75 -0.08 18.71 -18.34
C GLY A 75 0.24 19.46 -19.62
#